data_AF-A0A0W8D164-F1
#
_entry.id   AF-A0A0W8D164-F1
#
_cell.length_a   1.000
_cell.length_b   1.000
_cell.length_c   1.000
_cell.angle_alpha   90.00
_cell.angle_beta   90.00
_cell.angle_gamma   90.00
#
_symmetry.space_group_name_H-M   'P 1'
#
loop_
_entity.id
_entity.type
_entity.pdbx_description
1 polymer ?
#
loop_
_entity_poly.entity_id
_entity_poly.type
_entity_poly.pdbx_seq_one_letter_code
_entity_poly.pdbx_strand_id
1 'polypeptide(L)'
;MRVILPLTVLGLSLANANSALLPSTYAGSKGLHELAKAQGKYMGTATDNGELTDTNYVAALQNISDFGMITPGNAMKWDATEPTQNTFTYTKGDAIVTLAKEMGAQARCHTLLWHQQVPDWVKSLSKSEMLAALENHITEVMTHFGDSCYAWDVANEVMGDDATYRKSFWYNTTGTDYITTAFKTANSVKKSLGLSTKLYYNDYNTDTVNAKSTAVMDMIQTLLLDKNIGIDGVGFQSHSSYSDTATAKDIVTNLERFTALGLDVAFTELDVKTSSTTPSEEEQEQQVAVYTNVVSACQQVEDCVGVTIWDFDDTYTWLENSAPLPWYQPNGKGTGLVRKRAYDGIAAGWGTAAVSSDTSSGTTESASVQGESSLEDESSTTNISTGSETTSMETEASSGTDSATQTSSGSNTQASIASSSMDSESTSSSDTAASASNTGTSTAESSSTTETTSSADDTAQTSTTEKSGACTRRLRK
;
A
#
# COMPACT_ATOMS: atom_id res chain seq x y z
N MET A 1 -67.45 -37.86 26.18
CA MET A 1 -67.13 -36.79 25.21
C MET A 1 -65.77 -36.23 25.61
N ARG A 2 -64.68 -36.76 25.05
CA ARG A 2 -63.31 -36.29 25.30
C ARG A 2 -62.85 -35.54 24.05
N VAL A 3 -62.67 -34.24 24.17
CA VAL A 3 -62.18 -33.37 23.10
C VAL A 3 -60.66 -33.42 23.13
N ILE A 4 -60.06 -33.90 22.04
CA ILE A 4 -58.61 -33.88 21.83
C ILE A 4 -58.30 -32.62 21.03
N LEU A 5 -57.62 -31.64 21.62
CA LEU A 5 -57.06 -30.50 20.88
C LEU A 5 -55.73 -30.92 20.24
N PRO A 6 -55.48 -30.62 18.96
CA PRO A 6 -54.18 -30.84 18.34
C PRO A 6 -53.20 -29.76 18.80
N LEU A 7 -52.06 -30.19 19.31
CA LEU A 7 -50.92 -29.35 19.65
C LEU A 7 -50.17 -29.04 18.34
N THR A 8 -50.33 -27.84 17.79
CA THR A 8 -49.54 -27.35 16.66
C THR A 8 -48.15 -27.02 17.15
N VAL A 9 -47.19 -27.91 16.89
CA VAL A 9 -45.77 -27.63 17.07
C VAL A 9 -45.36 -26.69 15.94
N LEU A 10 -45.15 -25.42 16.26
CA LEU A 10 -44.50 -24.46 15.37
C LEU A 10 -43.02 -24.86 15.29
N GLY A 11 -42.65 -25.58 14.23
CA GLY A 11 -41.25 -25.84 13.94
C GLY A 11 -40.58 -24.54 13.54
N LEU A 12 -39.80 -23.94 14.46
CA LEU A 12 -38.77 -22.99 14.06
C LEU A 12 -37.77 -23.78 13.22
N SER A 13 -37.83 -23.61 11.89
CA SER A 13 -36.68 -23.96 11.07
C SER A 13 -35.57 -22.98 11.46
N LEU A 14 -34.55 -23.46 12.18
CA LEU A 14 -33.26 -22.78 12.16
C LEU A 14 -32.83 -22.80 10.69
N ALA A 15 -32.99 -21.68 10.01
CA ALA A 15 -32.28 -21.44 8.76
C ALA A 15 -30.80 -21.56 9.13
N ASN A 16 -30.13 -22.59 8.61
CA ASN A 16 -28.68 -22.55 8.52
C ASN A 16 -28.37 -21.29 7.71
N ALA A 17 -27.96 -20.22 8.39
CA ALA A 17 -27.33 -19.09 7.75
C ALA A 17 -26.04 -19.62 7.13
N ASN A 18 -26.11 -20.06 5.88
CA ASN A 18 -24.94 -20.03 5.02
C ASN A 18 -24.59 -18.54 4.93
N SER A 19 -23.64 -18.07 5.75
CA SER A 19 -23.23 -16.67 5.79
C SER A 19 -22.60 -16.31 4.46
N ALA A 20 -23.42 -15.86 3.51
CA ALA A 20 -22.98 -15.33 2.24
C ALA A 20 -22.25 -14.01 2.48
N LEU A 21 -21.24 -13.73 1.65
CA LEU A 21 -20.59 -12.42 1.65
C LEU A 21 -21.64 -11.36 1.30
N LEU A 22 -21.76 -10.35 2.16
CA LEU A 22 -22.73 -9.28 2.04
C LEU A 22 -22.40 -8.41 0.83
N PRO A 23 -23.33 -8.23 -0.13
CA PRO A 23 -23.10 -7.38 -1.29
C PRO A 23 -23.02 -5.91 -0.87
N SER A 24 -22.25 -5.13 -1.64
CA SER A 24 -22.18 -3.67 -1.53
C SER A 24 -23.56 -3.04 -1.68
N THR A 25 -23.83 -2.02 -0.86
CA THR A 25 -25.03 -1.17 -0.93
C THR A 25 -24.74 0.21 -1.52
N TYR A 26 -23.48 0.49 -1.85
CA TYR A 26 -23.06 1.73 -2.47
C TYR A 26 -23.74 1.93 -3.84
N ALA A 27 -24.65 2.91 -3.90
CA ALA A 27 -25.40 3.28 -5.10
C ALA A 27 -24.87 4.55 -5.79
N GLY A 28 -23.71 5.07 -5.36
CA GLY A 28 -23.10 6.24 -5.97
C GLY A 28 -22.59 5.96 -7.38
N SER A 29 -22.57 6.98 -8.22
CA SER A 29 -22.14 6.86 -9.62
C SER A 29 -20.62 6.94 -9.81
N LYS A 30 -19.87 7.29 -8.76
CA LYS A 30 -18.41 7.44 -8.81
C LYS A 30 -17.72 6.16 -8.36
N GLY A 31 -16.64 5.79 -9.05
CA GLY A 31 -15.75 4.71 -8.60
C GLY A 31 -14.81 5.15 -7.48
N LEU A 32 -14.11 4.20 -6.85
CA LEU A 32 -13.23 4.47 -5.70
C LEU A 32 -12.10 5.47 -6.03
N HIS A 33 -11.48 5.37 -7.21
CA HIS A 33 -10.46 6.32 -7.65
C HIS A 33 -11.04 7.70 -7.94
N GLU A 34 -12.23 7.81 -8.50
CA GLU A 34 -12.88 9.12 -8.69
C GLU A 34 -13.20 9.82 -7.37
N LEU A 35 -13.55 9.05 -6.33
CA LEU A 35 -13.72 9.57 -4.98
C LEU A 35 -12.38 10.04 -4.39
N ALA A 36 -11.34 9.22 -4.48
CA ALA A 36 -9.99 9.59 -4.02
C ALA A 36 -9.45 10.82 -4.75
N LYS A 37 -9.63 10.88 -6.08
CA LYS A 37 -9.16 11.97 -6.94
C LYS A 37 -9.86 13.29 -6.62
N ALA A 38 -11.12 13.25 -6.19
CA ALA A 38 -11.82 14.44 -5.69
C ALA A 38 -11.19 15.01 -4.40
N GLN A 39 -10.41 14.21 -3.67
CA GLN A 39 -9.62 14.61 -2.50
C GLN A 39 -8.13 14.87 -2.86
N GLY A 40 -7.77 14.89 -4.15
CA GLY A 40 -6.38 15.06 -4.60
C GLY A 40 -5.48 13.81 -4.43
N LYS A 41 -6.08 12.64 -4.24
CA LYS A 41 -5.40 11.38 -3.89
C LYS A 41 -5.64 10.30 -4.94
N TYR A 42 -4.86 9.23 -4.94
CA TYR A 42 -5.16 8.05 -5.76
C TYR A 42 -5.84 6.93 -4.96
N MET A 43 -6.58 6.08 -5.68
CA MET A 43 -6.96 4.74 -5.24
C MET A 43 -6.35 3.78 -6.25
N GLY A 44 -5.72 2.70 -5.78
CA GLY A 44 -5.07 1.72 -6.62
C GLY A 44 -5.31 0.29 -6.17
N THR A 45 -4.81 -0.65 -6.94
CA THR A 45 -4.78 -2.07 -6.61
C THR A 45 -3.48 -2.71 -7.06
N ALA A 46 -3.01 -3.72 -6.33
CA ALA A 46 -2.05 -4.66 -6.88
C ALA A 46 -2.73 -5.62 -7.87
N THR A 47 -1.91 -6.29 -8.67
CA THR A 47 -2.29 -7.43 -9.53
C THR A 47 -1.03 -8.23 -9.88
N ASP A 48 -1.18 -9.46 -10.37
CA ASP A 48 -0.11 -10.30 -10.88
C ASP A 48 -0.41 -10.88 -12.26
N ASN A 49 0.64 -11.29 -12.98
CA ASN A 49 0.52 -11.72 -14.37
C ASN A 49 -0.41 -12.94 -14.56
N GLY A 50 -0.57 -13.78 -13.54
CA GLY A 50 -1.44 -14.97 -13.58
C GLY A 50 -2.93 -14.66 -13.62
N GLU A 51 -3.34 -13.52 -13.06
CA GLU A 51 -4.73 -13.05 -13.05
C GLU A 51 -5.17 -12.49 -14.41
N LEU A 52 -4.23 -12.02 -15.23
CA LEU A 52 -4.51 -11.35 -16.51
C LEU A 52 -5.13 -12.28 -17.57
N THR A 53 -5.33 -13.55 -17.26
CA THR A 53 -6.04 -14.53 -18.09
C THR A 53 -7.55 -14.55 -17.85
N ASP A 54 -8.02 -14.01 -16.73
CA ASP A 54 -9.43 -13.89 -16.39
C ASP A 54 -9.99 -12.56 -16.92
N THR A 55 -10.80 -12.65 -17.98
CA THR A 55 -11.34 -11.45 -18.64
C THR A 55 -12.32 -10.66 -17.78
N ASN A 56 -13.01 -11.29 -16.82
CA ASN A 56 -13.92 -10.57 -15.91
C ASN A 56 -13.11 -9.78 -14.88
N TYR A 57 -12.06 -10.40 -14.34
CA TYR A 57 -11.08 -9.72 -13.48
C TYR A 57 -10.43 -8.55 -14.21
N VAL A 58 -9.87 -8.77 -15.40
CA VAL A 58 -9.19 -7.73 -16.18
C VAL A 58 -10.13 -6.56 -16.53
N ALA A 59 -11.39 -6.84 -16.86
CA ALA A 59 -12.36 -5.78 -17.12
C ALA A 59 -12.63 -4.90 -15.88
N ALA A 60 -12.64 -5.49 -14.68
CA ALA A 60 -12.75 -4.75 -13.43
C ALA A 60 -11.45 -4.00 -13.08
N LEU A 61 -10.28 -4.64 -13.25
CA LEU A 61 -8.97 -4.05 -13.07
C LEU A 61 -8.77 -2.81 -13.95
N GLN A 62 -9.19 -2.88 -15.23
CA GLN A 62 -9.07 -1.78 -16.19
C GLN A 62 -10.10 -0.65 -15.98
N ASN A 63 -10.95 -0.74 -14.96
CA ASN A 63 -11.87 0.33 -14.62
C ASN A 63 -11.12 1.48 -13.93
N ILE A 64 -10.68 2.47 -14.71
CA ILE A 64 -9.98 3.67 -14.21
C ILE A 64 -10.81 4.48 -13.20
N SER A 65 -12.14 4.34 -13.19
CA SER A 65 -12.97 4.98 -12.17
C SER A 65 -12.74 4.38 -10.77
N ASP A 66 -12.37 3.10 -10.68
CA ASP A 66 -12.05 2.42 -9.41
C ASP A 66 -10.55 2.43 -9.11
N PHE A 67 -9.68 2.29 -10.12
CA PHE A 67 -8.23 2.12 -9.93
C PHE A 67 -7.40 3.06 -10.82
N GLY A 68 -6.76 4.07 -10.20
CA GLY A 68 -5.84 5.00 -10.85
C GLY A 68 -4.36 4.73 -10.61
N MET A 69 -4.04 3.66 -9.89
CA MET A 69 -2.68 3.23 -9.59
C MET A 69 -2.62 1.70 -9.60
N ILE A 70 -1.62 1.12 -10.24
CA ILE A 70 -1.40 -0.34 -10.30
C ILE A 70 -0.05 -0.69 -9.67
N THR A 71 0.00 -1.77 -8.89
CA THR A 71 1.25 -2.31 -8.31
C THR A 71 1.50 -3.73 -8.82
N PRO A 72 2.64 -4.03 -9.47
CA PRO A 72 3.01 -5.40 -9.79
C PRO A 72 3.30 -6.21 -8.52
N GLY A 73 2.47 -7.20 -8.19
CA GLY A 73 2.58 -7.94 -6.94
C GLY A 73 3.86 -8.78 -6.82
N ASN A 74 4.34 -9.34 -7.93
CA ASN A 74 5.55 -10.18 -7.96
C ASN A 74 6.51 -9.89 -9.11
N ALA A 75 6.01 -9.38 -10.23
CA ALA A 75 6.75 -9.28 -11.49
C ALA A 75 8.00 -8.38 -11.47
N MET A 76 8.17 -7.57 -10.43
CA MET A 76 9.29 -6.64 -10.24
C MET A 76 10.16 -6.95 -9.03
N LYS A 77 9.89 -8.04 -8.30
CA LYS A 77 10.77 -8.51 -7.22
C LYS A 77 12.08 -9.07 -7.81
N TRP A 78 13.10 -9.22 -6.97
CA TRP A 78 14.46 -9.50 -7.44
C TRP A 78 14.55 -10.84 -8.20
N ASP A 79 13.92 -11.90 -7.68
CA ASP A 79 13.92 -13.21 -8.35
C ASP A 79 13.26 -13.20 -9.74
N ALA A 80 12.29 -12.33 -9.97
CA ALA A 80 11.62 -12.15 -11.25
C ALA A 80 12.42 -11.28 -12.23
N THR A 81 13.24 -10.36 -11.74
CA THR A 81 13.94 -9.36 -12.56
C THR A 81 15.40 -9.69 -12.82
N GLU A 82 16.08 -10.40 -11.92
CA GLU A 82 17.48 -10.83 -12.07
C GLU A 82 17.69 -12.26 -11.52
N PRO A 83 17.06 -13.29 -12.13
CA PRO A 83 17.11 -14.67 -11.63
C PRO A 83 18.53 -15.25 -11.61
N THR A 84 19.42 -14.76 -12.48
CA THR A 84 20.84 -15.09 -12.52
C THR A 84 21.64 -13.79 -12.57
N GLN A 85 22.77 -13.74 -11.87
CA GLN A 85 23.60 -12.55 -11.76
C GLN A 85 23.86 -11.88 -13.13
N ASN A 86 23.55 -10.60 -13.23
CA ASN A 86 23.68 -9.77 -14.44
C ASN A 86 22.84 -10.25 -15.65
N THR A 87 21.84 -11.10 -15.45
CA THR A 87 20.90 -11.52 -16.49
C THR A 87 19.51 -11.05 -16.11
N PHE A 88 19.10 -9.93 -16.71
CA PHE A 88 17.84 -9.27 -16.38
C PHE A 88 16.69 -9.71 -17.28
N THR A 89 15.50 -9.82 -16.70
CA THR A 89 14.25 -10.10 -17.41
C THR A 89 13.15 -9.16 -16.95
N TYR A 90 12.63 -8.35 -17.88
CA TYR A 90 11.61 -7.34 -17.54
C TYR A 90 10.22 -7.63 -18.10
N THR A 91 10.07 -8.66 -18.95
CA THR A 91 8.85 -8.94 -19.71
C THR A 91 7.58 -8.97 -18.84
N LYS A 92 7.65 -9.56 -17.65
CA LYS A 92 6.51 -9.65 -16.73
C LYS A 92 6.15 -8.30 -16.10
N GLY A 93 7.15 -7.54 -15.66
CA GLY A 93 6.96 -6.19 -15.11
C GLY A 93 6.47 -5.21 -16.17
N ASP A 94 7.04 -5.27 -17.37
CA ASP A 94 6.62 -4.45 -18.53
C ASP A 94 5.16 -4.66 -18.87
N ALA A 95 4.65 -5.90 -18.80
CA ALA A 95 3.25 -6.20 -19.07
C ALA A 95 2.30 -5.45 -18.12
N ILE A 96 2.61 -5.42 -16.81
CA ILE A 96 1.75 -4.76 -15.81
C ILE A 96 1.87 -3.23 -15.91
N VAL A 97 3.08 -2.69 -16.09
CA VAL A 97 3.28 -1.25 -16.30
C VAL A 97 2.61 -0.75 -17.58
N THR A 98 2.68 -1.55 -18.65
CA THR A 98 2.00 -1.25 -19.92
C THR A 98 0.49 -1.24 -19.73
N LEU A 99 -0.07 -2.23 -19.02
CA LEU A 99 -1.50 -2.26 -18.69
C LEU A 99 -1.92 -1.00 -17.93
N ALA A 100 -1.17 -0.61 -16.89
CA ALA A 100 -1.44 0.59 -16.11
C ALA A 100 -1.46 1.84 -17.00
N LYS A 101 -0.46 1.98 -17.87
CA LYS A 101 -0.37 3.09 -18.82
C LYS A 101 -1.52 3.11 -19.83
N GLU A 102 -1.90 1.95 -20.38
CA GLU A 102 -2.97 1.83 -21.37
C GLU A 102 -4.34 2.24 -20.81
N MET A 103 -4.60 1.95 -19.53
CA MET A 103 -5.83 2.40 -18.85
C MET A 103 -5.74 3.83 -18.28
N GLY A 104 -4.60 4.51 -18.43
CA GLY A 104 -4.38 5.86 -17.90
C GLY A 104 -4.11 5.92 -16.40
N ALA A 105 -3.78 4.79 -15.78
CA ALA A 105 -3.32 4.69 -14.40
C ALA A 105 -1.80 4.94 -14.29
N GLN A 106 -1.36 5.25 -13.08
CA GLN A 106 0.06 5.27 -12.73
C GLN A 106 0.51 3.89 -12.23
N ALA A 107 1.82 3.65 -12.12
CA ALA A 107 2.35 2.43 -11.52
C ALA A 107 3.20 2.72 -10.28
N ARG A 108 2.96 2.03 -9.17
CA ARG A 108 3.95 1.92 -8.07
C ARG A 108 4.79 0.69 -8.33
N CYS A 109 6.09 0.87 -8.46
CA CYS A 109 7.00 -0.22 -8.72
C CYS A 109 7.50 -0.81 -7.40
N HIS A 110 7.39 -2.14 -7.28
CA HIS A 110 7.55 -2.87 -6.03
C HIS A 110 8.24 -4.22 -6.31
N THR A 111 9.39 -4.52 -5.71
CA THR A 111 10.25 -3.72 -4.83
C THR A 111 11.71 -4.07 -5.10
N LEU A 112 12.63 -3.15 -4.84
CA LEU A 112 14.04 -3.28 -5.19
C LEU A 112 14.88 -4.05 -4.16
N LEU A 113 14.56 -3.90 -2.87
CA LEU A 113 15.26 -4.57 -1.77
C LEU A 113 14.25 -5.14 -0.80
N TRP A 114 14.26 -6.45 -0.66
CA TRP A 114 13.49 -7.17 0.34
C TRP A 114 14.27 -8.39 0.84
N HIS A 115 13.79 -9.02 1.91
CA HIS A 115 14.40 -10.23 2.45
C HIS A 115 13.83 -11.52 1.83
N GLN A 116 12.69 -11.42 1.15
CA GLN A 116 12.06 -12.53 0.43
C GLN A 116 12.18 -12.33 -1.09
N GLN A 117 11.92 -13.41 -1.84
CA GLN A 117 11.97 -13.40 -3.31
C GLN A 117 13.28 -12.82 -3.87
N VAL A 118 14.39 -13.19 -3.20
CA VAL A 118 15.76 -12.90 -3.64
C VAL A 118 16.39 -14.18 -4.18
N PRO A 119 17.01 -14.15 -5.37
CA PRO A 119 17.74 -15.29 -5.93
C PRO A 119 18.79 -15.85 -4.96
N ASP A 120 18.97 -17.17 -4.96
CA ASP A 120 19.92 -17.82 -4.05
C ASP A 120 21.38 -17.41 -4.29
N TRP A 121 21.73 -17.02 -5.52
CA TRP A 121 23.09 -16.56 -5.83
C TRP A 121 23.51 -15.35 -5.00
N VAL A 122 22.57 -14.46 -4.65
CA VAL A 122 22.81 -13.28 -3.82
C VAL A 122 23.14 -13.66 -2.38
N LYS A 123 22.43 -14.65 -1.83
CA LYS A 123 22.54 -15.05 -0.41
C LYS A 123 23.91 -15.64 -0.06
N SER A 124 24.63 -16.15 -1.07
CA SER A 124 25.96 -16.75 -0.92
C SER A 124 27.15 -15.78 -1.03
N LEU A 125 26.90 -14.51 -1.35
CA LEU A 125 27.94 -13.52 -1.61
C LEU A 125 28.63 -13.03 -0.33
N SER A 126 29.91 -12.65 -0.45
CA SER A 126 30.57 -11.88 0.61
C SER A 126 29.94 -10.48 0.75
N LYS A 127 30.19 -9.79 1.87
CA LYS A 127 29.66 -8.44 2.12
C LYS A 127 29.89 -7.48 0.94
N SER A 128 31.11 -7.41 0.40
CA SER A 128 31.42 -6.48 -0.70
C SER A 128 30.72 -6.87 -2.01
N GLU A 129 30.64 -8.16 -2.31
CA GLU A 129 29.98 -8.65 -3.52
C GLU A 129 28.46 -8.49 -3.43
N MET A 130 27.89 -8.69 -2.24
CA MET A 130 26.46 -8.51 -1.97
C MET A 130 26.02 -7.06 -2.13
N LEU A 131 26.81 -6.10 -1.61
CA LEU A 131 26.51 -4.67 -1.78
C LEU A 131 26.69 -4.23 -3.24
N ALA A 132 27.71 -4.76 -3.95
CA ALA A 132 27.90 -4.48 -5.37
C ALA A 132 26.76 -5.06 -6.24
N ALA A 133 26.29 -6.27 -5.92
CA ALA A 133 25.14 -6.88 -6.59
C ALA A 133 23.86 -6.06 -6.37
N LEU A 134 23.63 -5.57 -5.14
CA LEU A 134 22.52 -4.67 -4.83
C LEU A 134 22.58 -3.35 -5.60
N GLU A 135 23.76 -2.74 -5.69
CA GLU A 135 23.97 -1.53 -6.49
C GLU A 135 23.65 -1.77 -7.97
N ASN A 136 24.16 -2.86 -8.55
CA ASN A 136 23.92 -3.23 -9.94
C ASN A 136 22.43 -3.49 -10.20
N HIS A 137 21.79 -4.30 -9.35
CA HIS A 137 20.38 -4.63 -9.45
C HIS A 137 19.49 -3.38 -9.49
N ILE A 138 19.64 -2.49 -8.50
CA ILE A 138 18.87 -1.25 -8.41
C ILE A 138 19.12 -0.37 -9.64
N THR A 139 20.37 -0.27 -10.07
CA THR A 139 20.74 0.55 -11.24
C THR A 139 20.05 0.06 -12.50
N GLU A 140 20.15 -1.23 -12.81
CA GLU A 140 19.60 -1.80 -14.04
C GLU A 140 18.06 -1.77 -14.03
N VAL A 141 17.43 -2.19 -12.92
CA VAL A 141 15.96 -2.20 -12.81
C VAL A 141 15.36 -0.80 -12.87
N MET A 142 15.89 0.17 -12.12
CA MET A 142 15.38 1.54 -12.18
C MET A 142 15.67 2.23 -13.53
N THR A 143 16.80 1.92 -14.17
CA THR A 143 17.14 2.46 -15.51
C THR A 143 16.16 1.94 -16.56
N HIS A 144 15.79 0.66 -16.51
CA HIS A 144 14.85 0.06 -17.44
C HIS A 144 13.45 0.69 -17.33
N PHE A 145 12.89 0.76 -16.12
CA PHE A 145 11.52 1.25 -15.96
C PHE A 145 11.39 2.79 -16.00
N GLY A 146 12.43 3.53 -15.62
CA GLY A 146 12.48 4.99 -15.68
C GLY A 146 11.25 5.66 -15.04
N ASP A 147 10.69 6.66 -15.74
CA ASP A 147 9.49 7.40 -15.30
C ASP A 147 8.18 6.63 -15.47
N SER A 148 8.22 5.37 -15.91
CA SER A 148 7.01 4.53 -15.88
C SER A 148 6.55 4.24 -14.45
N CYS A 149 7.47 4.36 -13.49
CA CYS A 149 7.20 4.25 -12.06
C CYS A 149 6.90 5.63 -11.46
N TYR A 150 5.71 5.80 -10.91
CA TYR A 150 5.37 6.97 -10.07
C TYR A 150 6.20 6.96 -8.78
N ALA A 151 6.34 5.80 -8.17
CA ALA A 151 7.11 5.56 -6.96
C ALA A 151 7.80 4.20 -7.01
N TRP A 152 8.93 4.09 -6.31
CA TRP A 152 9.61 2.84 -6.02
C TRP A 152 9.56 2.57 -4.52
N ASP A 153 9.08 1.39 -4.14
CA ASP A 153 9.38 0.82 -2.84
C ASP A 153 10.85 0.34 -2.88
N VAL A 154 11.76 1.20 -2.42
CA VAL A 154 13.22 0.98 -2.53
C VAL A 154 13.68 -0.08 -1.56
N ALA A 155 13.19 -0.02 -0.31
CA ALA A 155 13.47 -1.01 0.71
C ALA A 155 12.17 -1.41 1.41
N ASN A 156 11.94 -2.71 1.50
CA ASN A 156 10.74 -3.31 2.07
C ASN A 156 11.07 -4.07 3.37
N GLU A 157 10.30 -3.84 4.43
CA GLU A 157 10.26 -4.65 5.66
C GLU A 157 11.63 -4.92 6.32
N VAL A 158 12.51 -3.92 6.34
CA VAL A 158 13.84 -4.06 6.95
C VAL A 158 13.79 -3.99 8.47
N MET A 159 12.65 -3.53 9.03
CA MET A 159 12.36 -3.56 10.47
C MET A 159 11.58 -4.84 10.83
N GLY A 160 12.03 -5.51 11.90
CA GLY A 160 11.35 -6.66 12.47
C GLY A 160 10.19 -6.26 13.40
N ASP A 161 9.35 -7.23 13.74
CA ASP A 161 8.20 -7.01 14.64
C ASP A 161 8.63 -6.73 16.10
N ASP A 162 9.87 -7.07 16.46
CA ASP A 162 10.49 -6.71 17.73
C ASP A 162 11.03 -5.26 17.77
N ALA A 163 10.72 -4.47 16.73
CA ALA A 163 11.21 -3.10 16.54
C ALA A 163 12.74 -2.98 16.46
N THR A 164 13.42 -4.05 16.04
CA THR A 164 14.84 -4.03 15.69
C THR A 164 15.03 -4.34 14.21
N TYR A 165 16.20 -4.01 13.63
CA TYR A 165 16.51 -4.42 12.25
C TYR A 165 16.36 -5.93 12.09
N ARG A 166 15.56 -6.34 11.10
CA ARG A 166 15.27 -7.73 10.78
C ARG A 166 16.57 -8.50 10.56
N LYS A 167 16.75 -9.62 11.25
CA LYS A 167 17.96 -10.48 11.17
C LYS A 167 17.99 -11.35 9.91
N SER A 168 17.76 -10.73 8.76
CA SER A 168 17.84 -11.35 7.44
C SER A 168 19.30 -11.65 7.04
N PHE A 169 19.49 -12.41 5.96
CA PHE A 169 20.83 -12.64 5.39
C PHE A 169 21.53 -11.32 5.04
N TRP A 170 20.79 -10.30 4.58
CA TRP A 170 21.32 -8.96 4.35
C TRP A 170 21.94 -8.37 5.61
N TYR A 171 21.19 -8.36 6.72
CA TYR A 171 21.65 -7.80 7.98
C TYR A 171 22.80 -8.58 8.58
N ASN A 172 22.72 -9.91 8.55
CA ASN A 172 23.75 -10.78 9.12
C ASN A 172 25.09 -10.65 8.38
N THR A 173 25.06 -10.40 7.06
CA THR A 173 26.26 -10.25 6.24
C THR A 173 26.80 -8.82 6.22
N THR A 174 25.92 -7.82 6.17
CA THR A 174 26.33 -6.43 5.88
C THR A 174 26.16 -5.46 7.05
N GLY A 175 25.39 -5.82 8.08
CA GLY A 175 24.85 -4.85 9.05
C GLY A 175 23.72 -4.04 8.41
N THR A 176 23.68 -2.73 8.62
CA THR A 176 22.70 -1.83 8.01
C THR A 176 23.16 -1.23 6.67
N ASP A 177 24.36 -1.60 6.20
CA ASP A 177 24.97 -1.04 4.99
C ASP A 177 24.13 -1.28 3.73
N TYR A 178 23.40 -2.39 3.65
CA TYR A 178 22.52 -2.70 2.51
C TYR A 178 21.38 -1.68 2.35
N ILE A 179 20.81 -1.18 3.46
CA ILE A 179 19.74 -0.16 3.45
C ILE A 179 20.30 1.17 2.92
N THR A 180 21.46 1.56 3.45
CA THR A 180 22.17 2.78 3.02
C THR A 180 22.57 2.69 1.55
N THR A 181 23.05 1.53 1.10
CA THR A 181 23.42 1.27 -0.29
C THR A 181 22.20 1.39 -1.20
N ALA A 182 21.08 0.76 -0.85
CA ALA A 182 19.87 0.80 -1.67
C ALA A 182 19.37 2.22 -1.93
N PHE A 183 19.21 3.03 -0.87
CA PHE A 183 18.72 4.40 -1.02
C PHE A 183 19.74 5.34 -1.69
N LYS A 184 21.05 5.16 -1.46
CA LYS A 184 22.08 5.93 -2.17
C LYS A 184 22.06 5.62 -3.67
N THR A 185 22.01 4.34 -4.03
CA THR A 185 21.97 3.92 -5.44
C THR A 185 20.70 4.42 -6.11
N ALA A 186 19.53 4.21 -5.49
CA ALA A 186 18.26 4.68 -6.06
C ALA A 186 18.23 6.20 -6.26
N ASN A 187 18.73 6.98 -5.30
CA ASN A 187 18.84 8.44 -5.43
C ASN A 187 19.86 8.85 -6.49
N SER A 188 20.96 8.12 -6.64
CA SER A 188 21.95 8.35 -7.68
C SER A 188 21.36 8.14 -9.07
N VAL A 189 20.65 7.03 -9.30
CA VAL A 189 19.97 6.72 -10.58
C VAL A 189 18.89 7.74 -10.89
N LYS A 190 18.04 8.07 -9.90
CA LYS A 190 17.02 9.12 -10.03
C LYS A 190 17.64 10.44 -10.48
N LYS A 191 18.75 10.87 -9.86
CA LYS A 191 19.44 12.13 -10.21
C LYS A 191 20.14 12.06 -11.57
N SER A 192 20.81 10.96 -11.88
CA SER A 192 21.59 10.82 -13.12
C SER A 192 20.71 10.79 -14.37
N LEU A 193 19.53 10.17 -14.26
CA LEU A 193 18.55 10.07 -15.34
C LEU A 193 17.50 11.19 -15.30
N GLY A 194 17.47 12.02 -14.25
CA GLY A 194 16.49 13.09 -14.11
C GLY A 194 15.06 12.61 -13.87
N LEU A 195 14.89 11.44 -13.24
CA LEU A 195 13.59 10.82 -13.01
C LEU A 195 12.74 11.60 -12.00
N SER A 196 11.43 11.58 -12.25
CA SER A 196 10.40 12.14 -11.39
C SER A 196 9.90 11.16 -10.31
N THR A 197 10.25 9.87 -10.41
CA THR A 197 9.84 8.82 -9.46
C THR A 197 10.13 9.21 -8.01
N LYS A 198 9.21 8.87 -7.11
CA LYS A 198 9.41 8.98 -5.66
C LYS A 198 10.11 7.75 -5.09
N LEU A 199 10.92 7.91 -4.05
CA LEU A 199 11.65 6.82 -3.37
C LEU A 199 11.02 6.56 -1.98
N TYR A 200 10.48 5.37 -1.78
CA TYR A 200 9.76 5.00 -0.57
C TYR A 200 10.50 3.93 0.26
N TYR A 201 10.35 4.03 1.57
CA TYR A 201 10.46 2.89 2.48
C TYR A 201 9.07 2.30 2.72
N ASN A 202 8.91 0.97 2.72
CA ASN A 202 7.61 0.30 2.87
C ASN A 202 7.65 -0.78 3.97
N ASP A 203 6.61 -0.86 4.82
CA ASP A 203 6.54 -1.85 5.91
C ASP A 203 5.11 -2.06 6.44
N TYR A 204 4.87 -3.19 7.13
CA TYR A 204 3.63 -3.51 7.85
C TYR A 204 3.72 -3.25 9.36
N ASN A 205 2.59 -3.32 10.05
CA ASN A 205 2.45 -3.10 11.51
C ASN A 205 2.92 -1.70 11.95
N THR A 206 2.87 -0.73 11.04
CA THR A 206 3.38 0.63 11.25
C THR A 206 2.28 1.68 11.25
N ASP A 207 1.02 1.34 10.99
CA ASP A 207 -0.11 2.26 10.78
C ASP A 207 -0.39 3.17 11.99
N THR A 208 -0.10 2.70 13.20
CA THR A 208 -0.32 3.44 14.45
C THR A 208 0.99 3.69 15.20
N VAL A 209 0.94 4.58 16.20
CA VAL A 209 2.08 4.85 17.07
C VAL A 209 2.37 3.62 17.93
N ASN A 210 3.47 2.95 17.65
CA ASN A 210 3.94 1.77 18.38
C ASN A 210 5.48 1.69 18.34
N ALA A 211 6.04 0.61 18.88
CA ALA A 211 7.49 0.42 18.91
C ALA A 211 8.09 0.31 17.50
N LYS A 212 7.46 -0.46 16.60
CA LYS A 212 7.95 -0.67 15.23
C LYS A 212 7.87 0.61 14.40
N SER A 213 6.75 1.34 14.42
CA SER A 213 6.63 2.63 13.71
C SER A 213 7.61 3.68 14.23
N THR A 214 7.94 3.65 15.53
CA THR A 214 8.98 4.51 16.11
C THR A 214 10.38 4.10 15.65
N ALA A 215 10.70 2.81 15.62
CA ALA A 215 11.99 2.34 15.10
C ALA A 215 12.18 2.65 13.61
N VAL A 216 11.11 2.55 12.81
CA VAL A 216 11.09 2.98 11.41
C VAL A 216 11.37 4.48 11.30
N MET A 217 10.70 5.30 12.11
CA MET A 217 10.94 6.75 12.15
C MET A 217 12.40 7.09 12.46
N ASP A 218 12.99 6.46 13.47
CA ASP A 218 14.38 6.70 13.89
C ASP A 218 15.37 6.28 12.79
N MET A 219 15.09 5.17 12.09
CA MET A 219 15.87 4.73 10.94
C MET A 219 15.80 5.76 9.80
N ILE A 220 14.60 6.24 9.45
CA ILE A 220 14.41 7.23 8.38
C ILE A 220 15.13 8.53 8.71
N GLN A 221 14.98 9.05 9.94
CA GLN A 221 15.70 10.24 10.38
C GLN A 221 17.22 10.06 10.29
N THR A 222 17.73 8.88 10.67
CA THR A 222 19.16 8.56 10.56
C THR A 222 19.65 8.56 9.12
N LEU A 223 18.90 7.95 8.19
CA LEU A 223 19.23 7.91 6.76
C LEU A 223 19.24 9.32 6.14
N LEU A 224 18.28 10.16 6.51
CA LEU A 224 18.17 11.55 6.01
C LEU A 224 19.33 12.46 6.44
N LEU A 225 20.20 12.04 7.38
CA LEU A 225 21.42 12.78 7.71
C LEU A 225 22.46 12.75 6.57
N ASP A 226 22.42 11.74 5.70
CA ASP A 226 23.29 11.66 4.52
C ASP A 226 22.62 12.36 3.32
N LYS A 227 23.23 13.45 2.84
CA LYS A 227 22.72 14.24 1.70
C LYS A 227 22.66 13.48 0.36
N ASN A 228 23.29 12.31 0.29
CA ASN A 228 23.25 11.44 -0.88
C ASN A 228 22.10 10.42 -0.81
N ILE A 229 21.34 10.38 0.29
CA ILE A 229 20.13 9.60 0.41
C ILE A 229 18.92 10.49 0.08
N GLY A 230 18.03 9.98 -0.75
CA GLY A 230 16.73 10.58 -1.03
C GLY A 230 15.65 9.62 -0.58
N ILE A 231 14.78 10.08 0.32
CA ILE A 231 13.55 9.39 0.70
C ILE A 231 12.46 10.42 0.51
N ASP A 232 11.51 10.13 -0.37
CA ASP A 232 10.40 11.02 -0.68
C ASP A 232 9.15 10.64 0.13
N GLY A 233 9.06 9.38 0.61
CA GLY A 233 7.91 8.95 1.40
C GLY A 233 8.06 7.65 2.18
N VAL A 234 7.03 7.34 2.98
CA VAL A 234 6.89 6.08 3.73
C VAL A 234 5.55 5.42 3.39
N GLY A 235 5.62 4.16 2.98
CA GLY A 235 4.49 3.29 2.69
C GLY A 235 4.10 2.48 3.92
N PHE A 236 2.81 2.45 4.20
CA PHE A 236 2.18 1.66 5.26
C PHE A 236 1.39 0.56 4.56
N GLN A 237 1.80 -0.69 4.72
CA GLN A 237 1.16 -1.80 4.01
C GLN A 237 -0.33 -1.91 4.37
N SER A 238 -0.68 -1.72 5.65
CA SER A 238 -2.06 -1.88 6.15
C SER A 238 -2.68 -3.25 5.89
N HIS A 239 -1.90 -4.31 6.10
CA HIS A 239 -2.46 -5.64 6.30
C HIS A 239 -3.16 -5.70 7.67
N SER A 240 -4.48 -5.64 7.67
CA SER A 240 -5.30 -5.54 8.89
C SER A 240 -6.17 -6.76 9.12
N SER A 241 -6.71 -6.87 10.33
CA SER A 241 -7.75 -7.83 10.70
C SER A 241 -9.09 -7.11 10.86
N TYR A 242 -10.20 -7.79 10.58
CA TYR A 242 -11.54 -7.28 10.90
C TYR A 242 -11.69 -6.83 12.37
N SER A 243 -10.91 -7.46 13.25
CA SER A 243 -10.90 -7.22 14.70
C SER A 243 -10.07 -6.02 15.13
N ASP A 244 -9.36 -5.36 14.21
CA ASP A 244 -8.50 -4.23 14.55
C ASP A 244 -9.33 -3.03 14.99
N THR A 245 -8.94 -2.44 16.12
CA THR A 245 -9.73 -1.38 16.78
C THR A 245 -9.15 0.02 16.58
N ALA A 246 -8.09 0.16 15.77
CA ALA A 246 -7.47 1.45 15.50
C ALA A 246 -8.48 2.38 14.83
N THR A 247 -8.66 3.58 15.38
CA THR A 247 -9.53 4.60 14.78
C THR A 247 -8.76 5.37 13.70
N ALA A 248 -9.49 6.04 12.80
CA ALA A 248 -8.85 6.95 11.84
C ALA A 248 -7.94 7.98 12.53
N LYS A 249 -8.31 8.46 13.73
CA LYS A 249 -7.51 9.40 14.51
C LYS A 249 -6.16 8.80 14.98
N ASP A 250 -6.16 7.54 15.41
CA ASP A 250 -4.93 6.87 15.85
C ASP A 250 -3.94 6.72 14.69
N ILE A 251 -4.49 6.42 13.51
CA ILE A 251 -3.73 6.30 12.26
C ILE A 251 -3.21 7.68 11.82
N VAL A 252 -4.07 8.70 11.75
CA VAL A 252 -3.70 10.11 11.44
C VAL A 252 -2.55 10.58 12.34
N THR A 253 -2.67 10.34 13.65
CA THR A 253 -1.64 10.73 14.63
C THR A 253 -0.27 10.16 14.27
N ASN A 254 -0.23 8.93 13.76
CA ASN A 254 1.02 8.31 13.38
C ASN A 254 1.54 8.81 12.03
N LEU A 255 0.66 8.89 11.02
CA LEU A 255 1.00 9.41 9.69
C LEU A 255 1.60 10.83 9.78
N GLU A 256 1.00 11.70 10.59
CA GLU A 256 1.47 13.09 10.77
C GLU A 256 2.89 13.18 11.36
N ARG A 257 3.35 12.17 12.10
CA ARG A 257 4.74 12.15 12.58
C ARG A 257 5.73 12.03 11.40
N PHE A 258 5.36 11.29 10.36
CA PHE A 258 6.19 11.11 9.17
C PHE A 258 6.09 12.29 8.21
N THR A 259 4.88 12.84 8.01
CA THR A 259 4.71 14.04 7.17
C THR A 259 5.37 15.27 7.80
N ALA A 260 5.49 15.34 9.13
CA ALA A 260 6.29 16.35 9.83
C ALA A 260 7.79 16.32 9.47
N LEU A 261 8.30 15.23 8.86
CA LEU A 261 9.66 15.16 8.30
C LEU A 261 9.73 15.67 6.84
N GLY A 262 8.61 16.11 6.28
CA GLY A 262 8.48 16.52 4.87
C GLY A 262 8.38 15.35 3.90
N LEU A 263 7.87 14.20 4.37
CA LEU A 263 7.72 12.96 3.60
C LEU A 263 6.26 12.75 3.19
N ASP A 264 6.05 12.31 1.96
CA ASP A 264 4.76 11.77 1.53
C ASP A 264 4.46 10.48 2.34
N VAL A 265 3.18 10.20 2.60
CA VAL A 265 2.75 8.89 3.14
C VAL A 265 1.73 8.25 2.21
N ALA A 266 1.66 6.91 2.20
CA ALA A 266 0.67 6.19 1.41
C ALA A 266 0.30 4.87 2.07
N PHE A 267 -0.94 4.43 1.88
CA PHE A 267 -1.30 3.04 2.13
C PHE A 267 -1.03 2.22 0.88
N THR A 268 -0.29 1.13 1.01
CA THR A 268 0.37 0.47 -0.13
C THR A 268 -0.12 -0.93 -0.41
N GLU A 269 -0.70 -1.64 0.56
CA GLU A 269 -1.06 -3.05 0.45
C GLU A 269 -2.33 -3.40 1.26
N LEU A 270 -3.32 -2.47 1.28
CA LEU A 270 -4.47 -2.57 2.18
C LEU A 270 -5.32 -3.81 1.89
N ASP A 271 -5.45 -4.66 2.89
CA ASP A 271 -6.41 -5.74 2.97
C ASP A 271 -6.90 -5.90 4.42
N VAL A 272 -8.12 -6.42 4.60
CA VAL A 272 -8.70 -6.60 5.95
C VAL A 272 -9.19 -8.02 6.10
N LYS A 273 -8.33 -8.91 6.59
CA LYS A 273 -8.65 -10.34 6.70
C LYS A 273 -9.84 -10.58 7.63
N THR A 274 -10.71 -11.48 7.19
CA THR A 274 -11.77 -12.10 7.97
C THR A 274 -11.27 -13.41 8.61
N SER A 275 -12.00 -13.93 9.59
CA SER A 275 -11.75 -15.20 10.26
C SER A 275 -11.93 -16.43 9.36
N SER A 276 -12.70 -16.30 8.28
CA SER A 276 -12.93 -17.34 7.27
C SER A 276 -13.36 -16.76 5.92
N THR A 277 -13.53 -17.60 4.90
CA THR A 277 -14.15 -17.24 3.61
C THR A 277 -15.68 -17.06 3.70
N THR A 278 -16.31 -17.45 4.81
CA THR A 278 -17.75 -17.30 5.08
C THR A 278 -17.97 -16.65 6.45
N PRO A 279 -17.49 -15.41 6.65
CA PRO A 279 -17.55 -14.72 7.93
C PRO A 279 -18.99 -14.37 8.34
N SER A 280 -19.20 -14.11 9.63
CA SER A 280 -20.52 -13.64 10.11
C SER A 280 -20.85 -12.24 9.55
N GLU A 281 -22.13 -11.86 9.57
CA GLU A 281 -22.52 -10.50 9.18
C GLU A 281 -21.86 -9.43 10.08
N GLU A 282 -21.81 -9.66 11.39
CA GLU A 282 -21.15 -8.77 12.35
C GLU A 282 -19.67 -8.56 12.00
N GLU A 283 -18.98 -9.64 11.65
CA GLU A 283 -17.57 -9.58 11.25
C GLU A 283 -17.36 -8.79 9.96
N GLN A 284 -18.26 -8.94 8.98
CA GLN A 284 -18.20 -8.15 7.75
C GLN A 284 -18.45 -6.66 7.99
N GLU A 285 -19.33 -6.30 8.94
CA GLU A 285 -19.51 -4.89 9.34
C GLU A 285 -18.29 -4.34 10.10
N GLN A 286 -17.59 -5.18 10.87
CA GLN A 286 -16.31 -4.80 11.48
C GLN A 286 -15.24 -4.57 10.40
N GLN A 287 -15.17 -5.44 9.38
CA GLN A 287 -14.30 -5.27 8.21
C GLN A 287 -14.56 -3.91 7.51
N VAL A 288 -15.84 -3.52 7.33
CA VAL A 288 -16.22 -2.23 6.78
C VAL A 288 -15.66 -1.06 7.60
N ALA A 289 -15.75 -1.15 8.94
CA ALA A 289 -15.24 -0.10 9.82
C ALA A 289 -13.71 0.06 9.69
N VAL A 290 -12.96 -1.05 9.60
CA VAL A 290 -11.50 -1.01 9.42
C VAL A 290 -11.13 -0.35 8.08
N TYR A 291 -11.74 -0.78 6.97
CA TYR A 291 -11.55 -0.13 5.66
C TYR A 291 -11.85 1.37 5.71
N THR A 292 -12.97 1.74 6.35
CA THR A 292 -13.38 3.14 6.50
C THR A 292 -12.35 3.94 7.28
N ASN A 293 -11.82 3.40 8.38
CA ASN A 293 -10.86 4.09 9.24
C ASN A 293 -9.53 4.35 8.53
N VAL A 294 -8.97 3.34 7.84
CA VAL A 294 -7.72 3.49 7.10
C VAL A 294 -7.86 4.52 5.98
N VAL A 295 -8.89 4.40 5.16
CA VAL A 295 -9.11 5.31 4.02
C VAL A 295 -9.42 6.73 4.48
N SER A 296 -10.23 6.87 5.54
CA SER A 296 -10.52 8.18 6.15
C SER A 296 -9.27 8.83 6.74
N ALA A 297 -8.36 8.06 7.32
CA ALA A 297 -7.09 8.60 7.81
C ALA A 297 -6.26 9.20 6.65
N CYS A 298 -6.17 8.50 5.52
CA CYS A 298 -5.49 9.06 4.34
C CYS A 298 -6.21 10.30 3.81
N GLN A 299 -7.55 10.29 3.80
CA GLN A 299 -8.35 11.44 3.38
C GLN A 299 -8.07 12.69 4.25
N GLN A 300 -7.85 12.52 5.55
CA GLN A 300 -7.61 13.60 6.51
C GLN A 300 -6.18 14.17 6.49
N VAL A 301 -5.17 13.35 6.20
CA VAL A 301 -3.76 13.79 6.16
C VAL A 301 -3.42 14.38 4.80
N GLU A 302 -3.01 15.65 4.75
CA GLU A 302 -2.71 16.38 3.51
C GLU A 302 -1.71 15.62 2.63
N ASP A 303 -0.54 15.28 3.17
CA ASP A 303 0.54 14.58 2.46
C ASP A 303 0.35 13.05 2.38
N CYS A 304 -0.84 12.52 2.71
CA CYS A 304 -1.19 11.14 2.33
C CYS A 304 -1.63 11.10 0.86
N VAL A 305 -0.81 10.54 -0.02
CA VAL A 305 -1.01 10.66 -1.48
C VAL A 305 -2.01 9.66 -2.07
N GLY A 306 -2.31 8.57 -1.36
CA GLY A 306 -3.31 7.60 -1.82
C GLY A 306 -3.31 6.28 -1.07
N VAL A 307 -4.21 5.40 -1.52
CA VAL A 307 -4.44 4.05 -0.98
C VAL A 307 -4.35 3.03 -2.10
N THR A 308 -3.66 1.92 -1.86
CA THR A 308 -3.61 0.76 -2.75
C THR A 308 -4.10 -0.45 -1.99
N ILE A 309 -5.06 -1.20 -2.55
CA ILE A 309 -5.47 -2.51 -2.01
C ILE A 309 -4.58 -3.62 -2.57
N TRP A 310 -4.25 -4.63 -1.76
CA TRP A 310 -3.37 -5.72 -2.19
C TRP A 310 -4.15 -6.80 -2.95
N ASP A 311 -4.35 -6.50 -4.24
CA ASP A 311 -5.42 -7.05 -5.08
C ASP A 311 -6.81 -6.55 -4.63
N PHE A 312 -7.84 -6.84 -5.42
CA PHE A 312 -9.20 -6.36 -5.18
C PHE A 312 -10.26 -7.46 -5.15
N ASP A 313 -9.95 -8.67 -5.62
CA ASP A 313 -10.86 -9.81 -5.71
C ASP A 313 -10.42 -10.96 -4.80
N ASP A 314 -11.27 -11.36 -3.83
CA ASP A 314 -11.02 -12.47 -2.90
C ASP A 314 -10.58 -13.77 -3.60
N THR A 315 -10.93 -13.95 -4.88
CA THR A 315 -10.52 -15.09 -5.71
C THR A 315 -9.00 -15.20 -5.89
N TYR A 316 -8.30 -14.07 -5.80
CA TYR A 316 -6.87 -13.93 -6.08
C TYR A 316 -6.05 -13.44 -4.88
N THR A 317 -6.68 -13.31 -3.71
CA THR A 317 -5.98 -12.88 -2.49
C THR A 317 -4.87 -13.87 -2.08
N TRP A 318 -3.77 -13.32 -1.58
CA TRP A 318 -2.68 -14.06 -0.94
C TRP A 318 -3.07 -14.66 0.43
N LEU A 319 -4.15 -14.17 1.04
CA LEU A 319 -4.61 -14.59 2.36
C LEU A 319 -5.60 -15.76 2.26
N GLU A 320 -5.04 -16.96 2.11
CA GLU A 320 -5.83 -18.19 2.06
C GLU A 320 -6.80 -18.30 3.24
N ASN A 321 -7.99 -18.84 2.97
CA ASN A 321 -9.04 -19.09 3.97
C ASN A 321 -9.66 -17.82 4.59
N SER A 322 -9.51 -16.66 3.98
CA SER A 322 -10.20 -15.43 4.37
C SER A 322 -10.91 -14.78 3.17
N ALA A 323 -11.71 -13.75 3.41
CA ALA A 323 -12.39 -12.93 2.41
C ALA A 323 -12.01 -11.46 2.64
N PRO A 324 -10.76 -11.06 2.37
CA PRO A 324 -10.25 -9.76 2.81
C PRO A 324 -10.62 -8.58 1.91
N LEU A 325 -10.96 -8.81 0.64
CA LEU A 325 -10.94 -7.81 -0.41
C LEU A 325 -12.34 -7.28 -0.76
N PRO A 326 -12.45 -6.13 -1.44
CA PRO A 326 -13.74 -5.49 -1.74
C PRO A 326 -14.58 -6.15 -2.84
N TRP A 327 -14.04 -7.11 -3.60
CA TRP A 327 -14.78 -7.91 -4.59
C TRP A 327 -14.58 -9.41 -4.37
N TYR A 328 -15.44 -10.22 -4.98
CA TYR A 328 -15.29 -11.66 -5.09
C TYR A 328 -16.02 -12.21 -6.33
N GLN A 329 -15.68 -13.43 -6.75
CA GLN A 329 -16.39 -14.16 -7.81
C GLN A 329 -17.28 -15.28 -7.21
N PRO A 330 -18.60 -15.05 -7.02
CA PRO A 330 -19.49 -16.01 -6.34
C PRO A 330 -19.60 -17.38 -7.04
N ASN A 331 -19.37 -17.41 -8.35
CA ASN A 331 -19.45 -18.65 -9.15
C ASN A 331 -18.07 -19.23 -9.47
N GLY A 332 -17.02 -18.79 -8.75
CA GLY A 332 -15.64 -19.23 -8.92
C GLY A 332 -14.86 -18.46 -9.97
N LYS A 333 -13.58 -18.80 -10.10
CA LYS A 333 -12.60 -18.16 -10.98
C LYS A 333 -13.06 -18.06 -12.45
N GLY A 334 -12.86 -16.92 -13.08
CA GLY A 334 -13.27 -16.65 -14.46
C GLY A 334 -14.74 -16.23 -14.60
N THR A 335 -15.47 -15.95 -13.51
CA THR A 335 -16.88 -15.56 -13.54
C THR A 335 -17.09 -14.09 -13.15
N GLY A 336 -18.32 -13.59 -13.23
CA GLY A 336 -18.62 -12.19 -12.93
C GLY A 336 -18.35 -11.84 -11.47
N LEU A 337 -17.74 -10.66 -11.24
CA LEU A 337 -17.40 -10.17 -9.90
C LEU A 337 -18.60 -9.46 -9.25
N VAL A 338 -18.67 -9.55 -7.92
CA VAL A 338 -19.63 -8.83 -7.09
C VAL A 338 -18.87 -8.00 -6.06
N ARG A 339 -19.27 -6.74 -5.88
CA ARG A 339 -18.76 -5.87 -4.81
C ARG A 339 -19.30 -6.32 -3.46
N LYS A 340 -18.45 -6.36 -2.44
CA LYS A 340 -18.82 -6.64 -1.04
C LYS A 340 -19.09 -5.35 -0.26
N ARG A 341 -19.66 -5.48 0.93
CA ARG A 341 -19.80 -4.36 1.88
C ARG A 341 -18.48 -3.61 2.15
N ALA A 342 -17.32 -4.28 2.10
CA ALA A 342 -16.01 -3.64 2.19
C ALA A 342 -15.81 -2.49 1.17
N TYR A 343 -16.38 -2.59 -0.04
CA TYR A 343 -16.40 -1.49 -1.02
C TYR A 343 -17.07 -0.23 -0.46
N ASP A 344 -18.18 -0.39 0.27
CA ASP A 344 -18.92 0.72 0.89
C ASP A 344 -18.04 1.43 1.93
N GLY A 345 -17.25 0.67 2.70
CA GLY A 345 -16.31 1.23 3.68
C GLY A 345 -15.22 2.09 3.03
N ILE A 346 -14.64 1.62 1.93
CA ILE A 346 -13.65 2.40 1.17
C ILE A 346 -14.27 3.67 0.60
N ALA A 347 -15.46 3.57 0.00
CA ALA A 347 -16.17 4.73 -0.53
C ALA A 347 -16.50 5.76 0.58
N ALA A 348 -16.97 5.28 1.73
CA ALA A 348 -17.28 6.10 2.90
C ALA A 348 -16.03 6.81 3.46
N GLY A 349 -14.89 6.11 3.51
CA GLY A 349 -13.61 6.69 3.92
C GLY A 349 -13.18 7.89 3.07
N TRP A 350 -13.53 7.91 1.77
CA TRP A 350 -13.29 9.05 0.89
C TRP A 350 -14.30 10.21 1.04
N GLY A 351 -15.20 10.13 2.01
CA GLY A 351 -16.12 11.20 2.38
C GLY A 351 -17.51 11.09 1.74
N THR A 352 -17.88 9.94 1.16
CA THR A 352 -19.30 9.72 0.83
C THR A 352 -20.06 9.39 2.11
N ALA A 353 -21.15 10.10 2.41
CA ALA A 353 -22.03 9.69 3.50
C ALA A 353 -22.49 8.25 3.22
N ALA A 354 -22.21 7.32 4.13
CA ALA A 354 -22.79 5.99 4.09
C ALA A 354 -24.31 6.17 4.01
N VAL A 355 -24.95 5.60 2.99
CA VAL A 355 -26.42 5.60 2.91
C VAL A 355 -26.90 4.73 4.06
N SER A 356 -27.29 5.37 5.16
CA SER A 356 -27.92 4.71 6.29
C SER A 356 -29.10 3.91 5.76
N SER A 357 -29.09 2.59 5.97
CA SER A 357 -30.23 1.71 5.73
C SER A 357 -31.28 1.99 6.79
N ASP A 358 -31.99 3.11 6.65
CA ASP A 358 -33.08 3.47 7.54
C ASP A 358 -34.30 2.63 7.14
N THR A 359 -34.45 1.48 7.80
CA THR A 359 -35.66 0.66 7.74
C THR A 359 -36.70 1.30 8.65
N SER A 360 -37.22 2.46 8.26
CA SER A 360 -38.34 3.10 8.96
C SER A 360 -39.66 2.65 8.34
N SER A 361 -40.32 1.74 9.06
CA SER A 361 -41.71 1.35 8.88
C SER A 361 -42.60 2.59 8.87
N GLY A 362 -43.28 2.81 7.75
CA GLY A 362 -44.26 3.87 7.61
C GLY A 362 -45.41 3.71 8.62
N THR A 363 -45.60 4.74 9.43
CA THR A 363 -46.90 5.05 10.04
C THR A 363 -47.22 6.50 9.76
N THR A 364 -48.25 6.68 8.95
CA THR A 364 -48.93 7.93 8.65
C THR A 364 -49.58 8.49 9.91
N GLU A 365 -49.31 9.75 10.24
CA GLU A 365 -50.29 10.59 10.93
C GLU A 365 -50.13 12.07 10.53
N SER A 366 -51.24 12.63 10.05
CA SER A 366 -51.38 14.02 9.64
C SER A 366 -51.44 14.95 10.84
N ALA A 367 -50.78 16.11 10.76
CA ALA A 367 -51.13 17.26 11.59
C ALA A 367 -50.99 18.57 10.79
N SER A 368 -51.96 19.44 11.04
CA SER A 368 -52.45 20.56 10.26
C SER A 368 -51.72 21.89 10.50
N VAL A 369 -51.87 22.77 9.51
CA VAL A 369 -51.44 24.17 9.39
C VAL A 369 -52.14 25.12 10.39
N GLN A 370 -51.38 26.04 11.01
CA GLN A 370 -51.70 27.46 11.32
C GLN A 370 -50.34 28.21 11.34
N GLY A 371 -50.07 29.27 10.55
CA GLY A 371 -50.55 30.67 10.67
C GLY A 371 -49.85 31.34 11.87
N GLU A 372 -49.11 32.45 11.83
CA GLU A 372 -49.07 33.65 10.97
C GLU A 372 -47.86 34.54 11.34
N SER A 373 -47.50 35.46 10.44
CA SER A 373 -46.82 36.81 10.52
C SER A 373 -46.12 37.30 11.83
N SER A 374 -45.16 38.24 11.87
CA SER A 374 -44.77 39.37 11.00
C SER A 374 -43.49 40.07 11.53
N LEU A 375 -42.71 40.65 10.59
CA LEU A 375 -42.07 41.99 10.52
C LEU A 375 -40.90 42.43 11.46
N GLU A 376 -39.81 42.85 10.76
CA GLU A 376 -38.99 44.10 10.88
C GLU A 376 -38.24 44.37 12.22
N ASP A 377 -37.04 44.94 12.33
CA ASP A 377 -36.33 45.97 11.56
C ASP A 377 -34.80 46.01 11.90
N GLU A 378 -34.09 46.81 11.11
CA GLU A 378 -32.68 47.19 10.93
C GLU A 378 -31.73 47.59 12.11
N SER A 379 -30.41 47.45 11.84
CA SER A 379 -29.29 48.44 12.03
C SER A 379 -28.91 48.88 13.47
N SER A 380 -27.67 49.18 13.92
CA SER A 380 -26.30 49.26 13.40
C SER A 380 -25.31 49.47 14.58
N THR A 381 -24.01 49.43 14.26
CA THR A 381 -22.87 50.20 14.85
C THR A 381 -22.15 49.78 16.15
N THR A 382 -20.92 49.28 15.93
CA THR A 382 -19.61 49.72 16.46
C THR A 382 -19.37 49.91 17.96
N ASN A 383 -18.30 49.28 18.47
CA ASN A 383 -17.18 50.02 19.07
C ASN A 383 -15.86 49.22 19.11
N ILE A 384 -14.77 49.93 18.81
CA ILE A 384 -13.34 49.57 18.88
C ILE A 384 -12.77 50.17 20.18
N SER A 385 -11.80 49.49 20.83
CA SER A 385 -10.63 50.06 21.53
C SER A 385 -9.83 48.89 22.17
N THR A 386 -8.60 48.53 21.79
CA THR A 386 -7.24 49.13 21.95
C THR A 386 -6.67 49.23 23.37
N GLY A 387 -5.40 48.79 23.50
CA GLY A 387 -4.46 48.98 24.63
C GLY A 387 -3.87 47.65 25.13
N SER A 388 -2.70 47.14 24.71
CA SER A 388 -1.30 47.62 24.74
C SER A 388 -0.54 47.38 26.07
N GLU A 389 0.50 46.55 25.95
CA GLU A 389 1.81 46.52 26.65
C GLU A 389 1.91 46.39 28.18
N THR A 390 2.72 45.43 28.65
CA THR A 390 4.11 45.71 29.08
C THR A 390 4.89 44.45 29.50
N THR A 391 6.18 44.52 29.22
CA THR A 391 7.33 43.63 29.51
C THR A 391 7.84 43.72 30.95
N SER A 392 8.43 42.62 31.46
CA SER A 392 9.75 42.67 32.14
C SER A 392 10.35 41.27 32.38
N MET A 393 11.66 41.19 32.11
CA MET A 393 12.60 40.14 32.48
C MET A 393 12.94 40.22 33.98
N GLU A 394 13.34 39.10 34.59
CA GLU A 394 14.58 39.02 35.36
C GLU A 394 15.03 37.56 35.62
N THR A 395 16.34 37.40 35.55
CA THR A 395 17.20 36.23 35.80
C THR A 395 17.44 35.98 37.28
N GLU A 396 17.79 34.74 37.69
CA GLU A 396 18.90 34.39 38.61
C GLU A 396 18.90 32.87 38.90
N ALA A 397 20.03 32.39 39.45
CA ALA A 397 20.59 31.08 39.20
C ALA A 397 20.56 30.07 40.39
N SER A 398 20.81 28.80 40.03
CA SER A 398 21.62 27.77 40.72
C SER A 398 21.46 27.46 42.22
N SER A 399 21.01 26.22 42.52
CA SER A 399 21.57 25.24 43.48
C SER A 399 20.68 23.98 43.38
N GLY A 400 21.14 22.72 43.35
CA GLY A 400 21.98 22.01 44.31
C GLY A 400 21.18 20.80 44.83
N THR A 401 21.51 19.59 44.31
CA THR A 401 21.31 18.21 44.83
C THR A 401 20.38 17.95 46.03
N ASP A 402 19.44 16.99 45.91
CA ASP A 402 19.59 15.67 46.56
C ASP A 402 18.47 14.66 46.23
N SER A 403 18.86 13.38 46.28
CA SER A 403 18.09 12.16 46.06
C SER A 403 16.85 11.99 46.95
N ALA A 404 15.78 11.40 46.40
CA ALA A 404 14.87 10.56 47.16
C ALA A 404 14.26 9.45 46.29
N THR A 405 14.67 8.22 46.62
CA THR A 405 14.08 6.95 46.22
C THR A 405 12.59 6.90 46.60
N GLN A 406 11.72 6.57 45.65
CA GLN A 406 10.40 6.00 45.97
C GLN A 406 10.17 4.71 45.18
N THR A 407 10.14 3.63 45.94
CA THR A 407 9.47 2.37 45.62
C THR A 407 7.96 2.59 45.61
N SER A 408 7.28 2.21 44.54
CA SER A 408 5.87 1.82 44.60
C SER A 408 5.63 0.58 43.75
N SER A 409 5.11 -0.42 44.45
CA SER A 409 4.62 -1.71 43.98
C SER A 409 3.31 -1.53 43.21
N GLY A 410 3.25 -2.00 41.96
CA GLY A 410 2.03 -2.14 41.17
C GLY A 410 1.88 -3.57 40.68
N SER A 411 0.79 -4.22 41.09
CA SER A 411 0.41 -5.58 40.71
C SER A 411 0.16 -5.71 39.21
N ASN A 412 0.93 -6.58 38.54
CA ASN A 412 0.62 -7.05 37.20
C ASN A 412 -0.43 -8.16 37.27
N THR A 413 -1.57 -7.93 36.62
CA THR A 413 -2.48 -9.00 36.20
C THR A 413 -2.14 -9.35 34.75
N GLN A 414 -1.54 -10.51 34.54
CA GLN A 414 -1.25 -11.06 33.22
C GLN A 414 -2.56 -11.46 32.52
N ALA A 415 -2.82 -10.87 31.36
CA ALA A 415 -3.63 -11.49 30.32
C ALA A 415 -2.68 -11.98 29.23
N SER A 416 -2.65 -13.29 29.03
CA SER A 416 -1.86 -13.98 28.02
C SER A 416 -2.46 -13.72 26.63
N ILE A 417 -1.71 -13.06 25.76
CA ILE A 417 -1.97 -13.08 24.31
C ILE A 417 -1.13 -14.21 23.74
N ALA A 418 -1.81 -15.24 23.23
CA ALA A 418 -1.20 -16.27 22.41
C ALA A 418 -1.14 -15.76 20.96
N SER A 419 0.03 -15.33 20.50
CA SER A 419 0.32 -15.18 19.08
C SER A 419 0.76 -16.54 18.54
N SER A 420 -0.03 -17.11 17.64
CA SER A 420 0.39 -18.26 16.84
C SER A 420 1.23 -17.73 15.67
N SER A 421 2.54 -17.91 15.78
CA SER A 421 3.45 -17.91 14.63
C SER A 421 3.17 -19.16 13.81
N MET A 422 2.70 -19.00 12.59
CA MET A 422 2.75 -20.07 11.59
C MET A 422 3.74 -19.66 10.50
N ASP A 423 4.99 -20.07 10.71
CA ASP A 423 5.89 -20.40 9.62
C ASP A 423 5.23 -21.56 8.84
N SER A 424 4.88 -21.31 7.58
CA SER A 424 4.60 -22.38 6.64
C SER A 424 5.65 -22.33 5.54
N GLU A 425 6.61 -23.24 5.66
CA GLU A 425 7.51 -23.64 4.60
C GLU A 425 6.67 -24.15 3.43
N SER A 426 6.69 -23.45 2.29
CA SER A 426 6.16 -23.99 1.05
C SER A 426 7.11 -25.07 0.55
N THR A 427 6.71 -26.32 0.77
CA THR A 427 7.32 -27.47 0.11
C THR A 427 6.92 -27.47 -1.36
N SER A 428 7.89 -27.32 -2.24
CA SER A 428 7.70 -27.45 -3.68
C SER A 428 7.39 -28.91 -4.04
N SER A 429 6.15 -29.16 -4.44
CA SER A 429 5.78 -30.40 -5.13
C SER A 429 6.30 -30.34 -6.56
N SER A 430 7.35 -31.10 -6.83
CA SER A 430 7.86 -31.40 -8.16
C SER A 430 6.88 -32.26 -8.94
N ASP A 431 6.27 -31.71 -10.00
CA ASP A 431 5.60 -32.54 -11.00
C ASP A 431 6.61 -33.11 -11.99
N THR A 432 6.62 -34.45 -12.03
CA THR A 432 7.39 -35.33 -12.88
C THR A 432 7.07 -35.14 -14.36
N ALA A 433 8.04 -34.68 -15.15
CA ALA A 433 8.04 -34.84 -16.60
C ALA A 433 8.53 -36.25 -16.98
N ALA A 434 7.64 -37.05 -17.54
CA ALA A 434 7.94 -38.38 -18.06
C ALA A 434 8.87 -38.30 -19.28
N SER A 435 9.97 -39.06 -19.22
CA SER A 435 10.84 -39.31 -20.36
C SER A 435 10.17 -40.25 -21.35
N ALA A 436 10.14 -39.89 -22.63
CA ALA A 436 10.07 -40.84 -23.73
C ALA A 436 11.27 -40.61 -24.65
N SER A 437 12.17 -41.58 -24.63
CA SER A 437 13.29 -41.76 -25.56
C SER A 437 12.78 -42.24 -26.92
N ASN A 438 13.28 -41.65 -28.02
CA ASN A 438 13.74 -42.44 -29.15
C ASN A 438 14.65 -41.64 -30.11
N THR A 439 15.89 -42.13 -30.20
CA THR A 439 16.73 -42.36 -31.40
C THR A 439 16.49 -41.58 -32.70
N GLY A 440 17.56 -41.03 -33.28
CA GLY A 440 17.62 -40.86 -34.73
C GLY A 440 18.65 -39.88 -35.31
N THR A 441 19.90 -40.33 -35.38
CA THR A 441 20.80 -40.18 -36.55
C THR A 441 21.37 -38.81 -36.95
N SER A 442 22.69 -38.81 -37.06
CA SER A 442 23.59 -37.82 -37.66
C SER A 442 23.29 -37.48 -39.12
N THR A 443 23.58 -36.23 -39.51
CA THR A 443 24.42 -35.94 -40.68
C THR A 443 25.04 -34.55 -40.53
N ALA A 444 26.37 -34.51 -40.63
CA ALA A 444 27.15 -33.31 -40.84
C ALA A 444 27.05 -32.91 -42.32
N GLU A 445 27.01 -31.60 -42.60
CA GLU A 445 27.54 -31.07 -43.85
C GLU A 445 28.15 -29.68 -43.61
N SER A 446 29.41 -29.59 -44.02
CA SER A 446 30.22 -28.39 -44.06
C SER A 446 29.82 -27.50 -45.22
N SER A 447 29.94 -26.18 -45.08
CA SER A 447 30.67 -25.38 -46.07
C SER A 447 31.08 -24.02 -45.51
N SER A 448 32.38 -23.79 -45.64
CA SER A 448 33.11 -22.53 -45.53
C SER A 448 32.76 -21.56 -46.65
N THR A 449 32.90 -20.26 -46.39
CA THR A 449 33.63 -19.19 -47.13
C THR A 449 32.87 -17.86 -46.97
N THR A 450 33.41 -16.65 -46.96
CA THR A 450 34.72 -15.99 -46.74
C THR A 450 34.36 -14.49 -46.72
N GLU A 451 35.09 -13.71 -45.93
CA GLU A 451 35.31 -12.25 -45.95
C GLU A 451 34.67 -11.42 -47.08
N THR A 452 34.21 -10.19 -46.78
CA THR A 452 34.89 -8.96 -47.22
C THR A 452 34.45 -7.75 -46.39
N THR A 453 35.43 -6.95 -46.02
CA THR A 453 35.40 -5.63 -45.39
C THR A 453 34.94 -4.52 -46.35
N SER A 454 34.31 -3.47 -45.83
CA SER A 454 34.47 -2.12 -46.41
C SER A 454 34.24 -1.03 -45.36
N SER A 455 35.29 -0.25 -45.18
CA SER A 455 35.43 1.00 -44.42
C SER A 455 35.12 2.24 -45.26
N ALA A 456 35.14 3.40 -44.59
CA ALA A 456 35.20 4.81 -45.06
C ALA A 456 33.82 5.48 -45.26
N ASP A 457 33.43 6.39 -44.36
CA ASP A 457 33.78 7.83 -44.25
C ASP A 457 32.71 8.69 -44.96
N ASP A 458 32.10 9.67 -44.27
CA ASP A 458 32.59 11.05 -44.27
C ASP A 458 31.62 12.06 -43.58
N THR A 459 32.23 12.98 -42.84
CA THR A 459 31.91 14.39 -42.49
C THR A 459 30.51 14.91 -42.06
N ALA A 460 30.50 15.32 -40.78
CA ALA A 460 30.36 16.70 -40.25
C ALA A 460 29.31 17.70 -40.79
N GLN A 461 28.48 18.25 -39.88
CA GLN A 461 28.36 19.69 -39.71
C GLN A 461 27.76 20.14 -38.36
N THR A 462 28.43 21.11 -37.75
CA THR A 462 28.12 21.90 -36.55
C THR A 462 27.04 22.96 -36.81
N SER A 463 26.17 23.24 -35.81
CA SER A 463 25.89 24.65 -35.43
C SER A 463 25.27 24.78 -34.03
N THR A 464 25.90 25.65 -33.25
CA THR A 464 25.57 26.28 -31.98
C THR A 464 24.20 26.96 -31.92
N THR A 465 23.54 26.97 -30.74
CA THR A 465 23.04 28.22 -30.12
C THR A 465 22.84 28.06 -28.61
N GLU A 466 23.64 28.79 -27.83
CA GLU A 466 23.37 29.09 -26.41
C GLU A 466 22.19 30.06 -26.28
N LYS A 467 21.36 29.90 -25.24
CA LYS A 467 20.76 31.04 -24.55
C LYS A 467 20.51 30.75 -23.07
N SER A 468 21.37 31.36 -22.27
CA SER A 468 21.23 31.65 -20.85
C SER A 468 19.94 32.43 -20.56
N GLY A 469 19.31 32.10 -19.42
CA GLY A 469 18.16 32.82 -18.87
C GLY A 469 17.92 32.45 -17.41
N ALA A 470 18.72 32.99 -16.50
CA ALA A 470 18.44 32.98 -15.07
C ALA A 470 17.42 34.09 -14.72
N CYS A 471 16.38 33.79 -13.93
CA CYS A 471 15.91 34.69 -12.86
C CYS A 471 14.83 34.10 -11.92
N THR A 472 15.12 34.22 -10.62
CA THR A 472 14.25 34.51 -9.46
C THR A 472 13.13 33.57 -8.99
N ARG A 473 13.49 32.84 -7.91
CA ARG A 473 12.80 32.79 -6.59
C ARG A 473 11.60 33.74 -6.42
N ARG A 474 10.44 33.17 -6.03
CA ARG A 474 9.44 33.87 -5.22
C ARG A 474 8.87 32.94 -4.14
N LEU A 475 9.29 33.22 -2.90
CA LEU A 475 8.60 32.82 -1.68
C LEU A 475 7.31 33.62 -1.54
N ARG A 476 6.20 32.96 -1.23
CA ARG A 476 5.02 33.49 -0.52
C ARG A 476 4.46 32.31 0.30
N LYS A 477 4.64 32.35 1.62
CA LYS A 477 3.78 32.96 2.66
C LYS A 477 2.62 32.05 3.00
#